data_AF-A0A4U3LRD8-F1
#
_entry.id   AF-A0A4U3LRD8-F1
#
_cell.length_a   1.000
_cell.length_b   1.000
_cell.length_c   1.000
_cell.angle_alpha   90.00
_cell.angle_beta   90.00
_cell.angle_gamma   90.00
#
_symmetry.space_group_name_H-M   'P 1'
#
loop_
_entity.id
_entity.type
_entity.pdbx_description
1 polymer ?
#
loop_
_entity_poly.entity_id
_entity_poly.type
_entity_poly.pdbx_seq_one_letter_code
_entity_poly.pdbx_strand_id
1 'polypeptide(L)'
;MGDAPQVHTRPLTWPFVIEVLQTRLGMWVGRPTYERAIALVIGFDMAQAESINQRLQSRVSERRKTGSISWPSALLEEAIGDEPRMSRDLGPLSPEQDARAIDLLVRELRAVLGDADVEPS
;
A
#
# COMPACT_ATOMS: atom_id res chain seq x y z
N MET A 1 39.78 -22.91 -2.77
CA MET A 1 39.36 -21.55 -3.12
C MET A 1 37.93 -21.68 -3.60
N GLY A 2 36.97 -21.56 -2.68
CA GLY A 2 35.56 -21.73 -2.97
C GLY A 2 34.93 -20.35 -3.12
N ASP A 3 34.36 -20.06 -4.28
CA ASP A 3 33.54 -18.87 -4.48
C ASP A 3 32.39 -18.92 -3.47
N ALA A 4 32.35 -17.91 -2.59
CA ALA A 4 31.19 -17.70 -1.74
C ALA A 4 29.99 -17.42 -2.65
N PRO A 5 28.82 -18.03 -2.41
CA PRO A 5 27.64 -17.73 -3.19
C PRO A 5 27.34 -16.24 -3.05
N GLN A 6 27.45 -15.49 -4.14
CA GLN A 6 27.06 -14.09 -4.17
C GLN A 6 25.55 -14.04 -4.02
N VAL A 7 25.10 -13.83 -2.78
CA VAL A 7 23.70 -13.53 -2.49
C VAL A 7 23.43 -12.17 -3.11
N HIS A 8 22.86 -12.16 -4.31
CA HIS A 8 22.31 -10.95 -4.91
C HIS A 8 21.12 -10.50 -4.06
N THR A 9 21.38 -9.81 -2.95
CA THR A 9 20.35 -9.05 -2.23
C THR A 9 19.91 -7.93 -3.14
N ARG A 10 18.76 -8.14 -3.80
CA ARG A 10 18.08 -7.09 -4.56
C ARG A 10 17.92 -5.87 -3.63
N PRO A 11 18.26 -4.65 -4.08
CA PRO A 11 18.15 -3.47 -3.23
C PRO A 11 16.69 -3.29 -2.80
N LEU A 12 16.49 -2.96 -1.51
CA LEU A 12 15.18 -2.65 -0.96
C LEU A 12 14.72 -1.29 -1.49
N THR A 13 13.90 -1.30 -2.53
CA THR A 13 13.40 -0.10 -3.21
C THR A 13 11.87 -0.05 -3.20
N TRP A 14 11.29 1.12 -3.49
CA TRP A 14 9.84 1.25 -3.65
C TRP A 14 9.22 0.29 -4.68
N PRO A 15 9.81 0.09 -5.88
CA PRO A 15 9.36 -0.95 -6.80
C PRO A 15 9.36 -2.36 -6.20
N PHE A 16 10.36 -2.70 -5.38
CA PHE A 16 10.39 -3.98 -4.68
C PHE A 16 9.27 -4.09 -3.64
N VAL A 17 8.98 -3.02 -2.89
CA VAL A 17 7.86 -2.99 -1.93
C VAL A 17 6.53 -3.15 -2.66
N ILE A 18 6.31 -2.45 -3.77
CA ILE A 18 5.12 -2.61 -4.61
C ILE A 18 5.01 -4.05 -5.11
N GLU A 19 6.10 -4.64 -5.60
CA GLU A 19 6.11 -6.04 -6.02
C GLU A 19 5.75 -6.98 -4.88
N VAL A 20 6.26 -6.76 -3.66
CA VAL A 20 5.89 -7.54 -2.47
C VAL A 20 4.39 -7.41 -2.17
N LEU A 21 3.84 -6.19 -2.24
CA LEU A 21 2.42 -5.94 -2.03
C LEU A 21 1.54 -6.60 -3.08
N GLN A 22 2.00 -6.75 -4.33
CA GLN A 22 1.23 -7.37 -5.41
C GLN A 22 1.39 -8.89 -5.49
N THR A 23 2.61 -9.40 -5.31
CA THR A 23 2.96 -10.80 -5.57
C THR A 23 2.77 -11.70 -4.36
N ARG A 24 2.87 -11.17 -3.14
CA ARG A 24 2.87 -11.98 -1.92
C ARG A 24 1.53 -12.05 -1.21
N LEU A 25 0.44 -11.64 -1.89
CA LEU A 25 -0.89 -11.67 -1.32
C LEU A 25 -1.49 -13.09 -1.11
N GLY A 26 -0.79 -14.14 -1.54
CA GLY A 26 -1.27 -15.52 -1.41
C GLY A 26 -0.27 -16.54 -0.85
N MET A 27 0.95 -16.15 -0.44
CA MET A 27 2.05 -17.11 -0.15
C MET A 27 2.64 -17.07 1.27
N TRP A 28 2.18 -16.18 2.14
CA TRP A 28 2.55 -16.26 3.56
C TRP A 28 1.56 -17.16 4.31
N VAL A 29 2.07 -17.97 5.24
CA VAL A 29 1.24 -18.74 6.17
C VAL A 29 0.45 -17.72 7.02
N GLY A 30 -0.80 -17.44 6.60
CA GLY A 30 -1.65 -16.37 7.11
C GLY A 30 -1.95 -15.32 6.04
N ARG A 31 -3.25 -15.06 5.79
CA ARG A 31 -3.71 -14.12 4.76
C ARG A 31 -3.06 -12.74 4.98
N PRO A 32 -2.47 -12.12 3.95
CA PRO A 32 -1.99 -10.75 4.04
C PRO A 32 -3.19 -9.82 4.09
N THR A 33 -3.29 -9.13 5.22
CA THR A 33 -4.34 -8.16 5.47
C THR A 33 -3.86 -6.79 5.04
N TYR A 34 -4.80 -5.93 4.70
CA TYR A 34 -4.56 -4.53 4.42
C TYR A 34 -3.72 -3.86 5.52
N GLU A 35 -3.99 -4.16 6.80
CA GLU A 35 -3.21 -3.64 7.93
C GLU A 35 -1.71 -3.98 7.86
N ARG A 36 -1.36 -5.21 7.44
CA ARG A 36 0.04 -5.63 7.28
C ARG A 36 0.70 -4.91 6.11
N ALA A 37 -0.04 -4.69 5.02
CA ALA A 37 0.44 -3.91 3.90
C ALA A 37 0.75 -2.45 4.32
N ILE A 38 -0.13 -1.85 5.12
CA ILE A 38 0.09 -0.51 5.69
C ILE A 38 1.31 -0.48 6.60
N ALA A 39 1.45 -1.45 7.51
CA ALA A 39 2.60 -1.53 8.41
C ALA A 39 3.93 -1.65 7.63
N LEU A 40 3.95 -2.43 6.55
CA LEU A 40 5.12 -2.54 5.66
C LEU A 40 5.45 -1.20 4.99
N VAL A 41 4.46 -0.52 4.41
CA VAL A 41 4.65 0.77 3.73
C VAL A 41 5.16 1.83 4.70
N ILE A 42 4.53 1.97 5.87
CA ILE A 42 4.95 2.93 6.90
C ILE A 42 6.36 2.61 7.39
N GLY A 43 6.64 1.35 7.71
CA GLY A 43 7.96 0.94 8.18
C GLY A 43 9.06 1.17 7.14
N PHE A 44 8.78 0.90 5.87
CA PHE A 44 9.72 1.17 4.79
C PHE A 44 9.93 2.67 4.56
N ASP A 45 8.85 3.47 4.59
CA ASP A 45 8.90 4.93 4.46
C ASP A 45 9.75 5.58 5.56
N MET A 46 9.59 5.13 6.80
CA MET A 46 10.37 5.62 7.95
C MET A 46 11.88 5.38 7.79
N ALA A 47 12.28 4.41 6.97
CA ALA A 47 13.69 4.12 6.69
C ALA A 47 14.25 4.92 5.51
N GLN A 48 13.43 5.72 4.81
CA GLN A 48 13.85 6.53 3.66
C GLN A 48 14.26 7.96 4.08
N ALA A 49 15.05 8.61 3.22
CA ALA A 49 15.43 10.01 3.40
C ALA A 49 14.27 10.99 3.07
N GLU A 50 13.39 10.63 2.14
CA GLU A 50 12.19 11.39 1.77
C GLU A 50 10.95 10.56 2.09
N SER A 51 10.01 11.15 2.85
CA SER A 51 8.77 10.49 3.24
C SER A 51 7.69 10.64 2.17
N ILE A 52 7.16 9.51 1.70
CA ILE A 52 6.00 9.45 0.80
C ILE A 52 4.66 9.50 1.56
N ASN A 53 4.66 9.27 2.88
CA ASN A 53 3.42 9.29 3.69
C ASN A 53 2.68 10.62 3.59
N GLN A 54 3.40 11.74 3.60
CA GLN A 54 2.80 13.06 3.42
C GLN A 54 2.19 13.22 2.03
N ARG A 55 2.85 12.71 0.99
CA ARG A 55 2.36 12.75 -0.40
C ARG A 55 1.09 11.91 -0.58
N LEU A 56 1.04 10.72 0.04
CA LEU A 56 -0.16 9.88 0.10
C LEU A 56 -1.30 10.59 0.81
N GLN A 57 -1.04 11.19 1.98
CA GLN A 57 -2.05 11.94 2.72
C GLN A 57 -2.61 13.10 1.90
N SER A 58 -1.76 13.95 1.33
CA SER A 58 -2.20 15.09 0.51
C SER A 58 -3.05 14.64 -0.67
N ARG A 59 -2.58 13.65 -1.44
CA ARG A 59 -3.29 13.13 -2.60
C ARG A 59 -4.66 12.55 -2.26
N VAL A 60 -4.75 11.77 -1.19
CA VAL A 60 -6.02 11.15 -0.76
C VAL A 60 -6.98 12.20 -0.20
N SER A 61 -6.48 13.15 0.59
CA SER A 61 -7.28 14.27 1.10
C SER A 61 -7.83 15.16 -0.02
N GLU A 62 -7.02 15.48 -1.03
CA GLU A 62 -7.45 16.24 -2.22
C GLU A 62 -8.56 15.51 -2.98
N ARG A 63 -8.39 14.21 -3.25
CA ARG A 63 -9.40 13.39 -3.96
C ARG A 63 -10.72 13.32 -3.19
N ARG A 64 -10.66 13.15 -1.87
CA ARG A 64 -11.83 12.96 -1.01
C ARG A 64 -12.53 14.26 -0.63
N LYS A 65 -11.86 15.40 -0.74
CA LYS A 65 -12.30 16.69 -0.14
C LYS A 65 -12.57 16.57 1.37
N THR A 66 -11.94 15.59 2.04
CA THR A 66 -12.06 15.34 3.48
C THR A 66 -10.76 15.71 4.18
N GLY A 67 -10.81 16.65 5.13
CA GLY A 67 -9.62 17.16 5.80
C GLY A 67 -9.10 16.33 6.98
N SER A 68 -9.84 15.33 7.48
CA SER A 68 -9.56 14.70 8.78
C SER A 68 -9.30 13.19 8.76
N ILE A 69 -9.54 12.49 7.64
CA ILE A 69 -9.36 11.04 7.57
C ILE A 69 -7.93 10.72 7.12
N SER A 70 -7.27 9.80 7.84
CA SER A 70 -5.94 9.31 7.46
C SER A 70 -6.01 8.56 6.13
N TRP A 71 -4.97 8.64 5.32
CA TRP A 71 -4.94 7.96 4.03
C TRP A 71 -5.19 6.44 4.13
N PRO A 72 -4.74 5.68 5.16
CA PRO A 72 -5.06 4.27 5.26
C PRO A 72 -6.56 4.01 5.47
N SER A 73 -7.19 4.78 6.36
CA SER A 73 -8.62 4.65 6.64
C SER A 73 -9.46 5.07 5.44
N ALA A 74 -9.04 6.13 4.74
CA ALA A 74 -9.68 6.52 3.50
C ALA A 74 -9.60 5.37 2.48
N LEU A 75 -8.42 4.90 2.08
CA LEU A 75 -8.34 3.83 1.06
C LEU A 75 -9.14 2.56 1.44
N LEU A 76 -9.23 2.25 2.73
CA LEU A 76 -10.08 1.16 3.22
C LEU A 76 -11.57 1.39 2.96
N GLU A 77 -12.10 2.58 3.29
CA GLU A 77 -13.48 2.94 2.97
C GLU A 77 -13.77 2.86 1.45
N GLU A 78 -12.82 3.27 0.60
CA GLU A 78 -12.97 3.19 -0.87
C GLU A 78 -12.97 1.74 -1.37
N ALA A 79 -12.23 0.87 -0.69
CA ALA A 79 -12.20 -0.56 -1.00
C ALA A 79 -13.54 -1.24 -0.69
N ILE A 80 -14.13 -0.90 0.46
CA ILE A 80 -15.38 -1.50 0.92
C ILE A 80 -16.58 -0.91 0.18
N GLY A 81 -16.46 0.31 -0.33
CA GLY A 81 -17.54 1.00 -1.04
C GLY A 81 -18.66 1.49 -0.10
N ASP A 82 -18.40 1.53 1.20
CA ASP A 82 -19.31 2.12 2.17
C ASP A 82 -19.14 3.65 2.16
N GLU A 83 -20.25 4.39 2.25
CA GLU A 83 -20.19 5.83 2.50
C GLU A 83 -19.39 6.11 3.78
N PRO A 84 -18.80 7.31 3.94
CA PRO A 84 -18.00 7.68 5.11
C PRO A 84 -18.88 7.82 6.36
N ARG A 85 -19.45 6.70 6.82
CA ARG A 85 -19.83 6.49 8.20
C ARG A 85 -18.52 6.18 8.86
N MET A 86 -18.13 7.02 9.81
CA MET A 86 -17.01 6.84 10.72
C MET A 86 -17.16 5.52 11.52
N SER A 87 -17.18 4.37 10.87
CA SER A 87 -17.19 3.08 11.53
C SER A 87 -15.75 2.85 11.95
N ARG A 88 -15.48 3.21 13.21
CA ARG A 88 -14.18 2.98 13.87
C ARG A 88 -13.82 1.49 13.94
N ASP A 89 -14.73 0.61 13.56
CA ASP A 89 -14.50 -0.82 13.47
C ASP A 89 -15.28 -1.36 12.27
N LEU A 90 -14.58 -1.72 11.20
CA LEU A 90 -15.15 -2.36 10.01
C LEU A 90 -15.19 -3.89 10.17
N GLY A 91 -14.72 -4.41 11.32
CA GLY A 91 -14.56 -5.84 11.54
C GLY A 91 -13.51 -6.47 10.61
N PRO A 92 -13.35 -7.80 10.65
CA PRO A 92 -12.44 -8.48 9.74
C PRO A 92 -12.91 -8.36 8.30
N LEU A 93 -12.02 -7.88 7.42
CA LEU A 93 -12.28 -7.75 5.99
C LEU A 93 -12.47 -9.12 5.33
N SER A 94 -13.35 -9.18 4.33
CA SER A 94 -13.39 -10.32 3.42
C SER A 94 -12.11 -10.36 2.58
N PRO A 95 -11.69 -11.53 2.07
CA PRO A 95 -10.53 -11.64 1.19
C PRO A 95 -10.61 -10.72 -0.04
N GLU A 96 -11.80 -10.51 -0.58
CA GLU A 96 -12.05 -9.63 -1.72
C GLU A 96 -11.89 -8.15 -1.33
N GLN A 97 -12.34 -7.78 -0.13
CA GLN A 97 -12.16 -6.42 0.41
C GLN A 97 -10.69 -6.13 0.69
N ASP A 98 -9.97 -7.10 1.29
CA ASP A 98 -8.51 -7.01 1.51
C ASP A 98 -7.76 -6.83 0.18
N ALA A 99 -8.05 -7.68 -0.82
CA ALA A 99 -7.42 -7.59 -2.14
C ALA A 99 -7.67 -6.21 -2.78
N ARG A 100 -8.92 -5.74 -2.77
CA ARG A 100 -9.28 -4.43 -3.32
C ARG A 100 -8.61 -3.27 -2.59
N ALA A 101 -8.50 -3.34 -1.26
CA ALA A 101 -7.82 -2.30 -0.48
C ALA A 101 -6.32 -2.23 -0.80
N ILE A 102 -5.70 -3.39 -1.04
CA ILE A 102 -4.28 -3.47 -1.38
C ILE A 102 -4.04 -3.02 -2.83
N ASP A 103 -4.94 -3.33 -3.76
CA ASP A 103 -4.89 -2.79 -5.12
C ASP A 103 -4.98 -1.26 -5.14
N LEU A 104 -5.87 -0.68 -4.32
CA LEU A 104 -5.97 0.77 -4.15
C LEU A 104 -4.69 1.36 -3.57
N LEU A 105 -4.12 0.73 -2.54
CA LEU A 105 -2.83 1.13 -1.97
C LEU A 105 -1.72 1.15 -3.03
N VAL A 106 -1.57 0.06 -3.79
CA VAL A 106 -0.56 -0.03 -4.85
C VAL A 106 -0.75 1.05 -5.91
N ARG A 107 -2.00 1.31 -6.32
CA ARG A 107 -2.33 2.39 -7.26
C ARG A 107 -1.87 3.75 -6.74
N GLU A 108 -2.17 4.07 -5.48
CA GLU A 108 -1.74 5.35 -4.90
C GLU A 108 -0.23 5.45 -4.74
N LEU A 109 0.44 4.36 -4.33
CA LEU A 109 1.90 4.31 -4.22
C LEU A 109 2.55 4.62 -5.57
N ARG A 110 2.10 3.98 -6.65
CA ARG A 110 2.60 4.25 -8.01
C ARG A 110 2.36 5.70 -8.41
N ALA A 111 1.18 6.22 -8.12
CA ALA A 111 0.85 7.60 -8.46
C ALA A 111 1.72 8.63 -7.71
N VAL A 112 2.01 8.42 -6.42
CA VAL A 112 2.89 9.33 -5.68
C VAL A 112 4.35 9.16 -6.07
N LEU A 113 4.78 7.97 -6.48
CA LEU A 113 6.16 7.71 -6.90
C LEU A 113 6.46 8.15 -8.34
N GLY A 114 5.44 8.52 -9.12
CA GLY A 114 5.60 9.01 -10.49
C GLY A 114 5.54 7.93 -11.58
N ASP A 115 5.07 6.72 -11.26
CA ASP A 115 4.85 5.63 -12.23
C ASP A 115 3.49 5.75 -12.97
N ALA A 116 2.77 6.86 -12.78
CA ALA A 116 1.45 7.09 -13.36
C ALA A 116 1.56 7.89 -14.66
N ASP A 117 1.98 7.23 -15.74
CA ASP A 117 1.71 7.66 -17.13
C ASP A 117 1.87 6.50 -18.12
N VAL A 118 1.14 5.40 -17.91
CA VAL A 118 0.83 4.46 -18.99
C VAL A 118 -0.67 4.18 -18.96
N GLU A 119 -1.44 5.01 -19.65
CA GLU A 119 -2.79 4.64 -20.07
C GLU A 119 -2.71 3.45 -21.04
N PRO A 120 -3.54 2.40 -20.89
CA PRO A 120 -3.68 1.40 -21.93
C PRO A 120 -4.40 2.02 -23.12
N SER A 121 -3.71 2.08 -24.27
CA SER A 121 -4.29 2.39 -25.58
C SER A 121 -5.30 1.35 -26.04
#